data_AF-A0A9Q9C996-F1
#
_entry.id   AF-A0A9Q9C996-F1
#
_cell.length_a   1.000
_cell.length_b   1.000
_cell.length_c   1.000
_cell.angle_alpha   90.00
_cell.angle_beta   90.00
_cell.angle_gamma   90.00
#
_symmetry.space_group_name_H-M   'P 1'
#
loop_
_entity.id
_entity.type
_entity.pdbx_description
1 polymer ?
#
loop_
_entity_poly.entity_id
_entity_poly.type
_entity_poly.pdbx_seq_one_letter_code
_entity_poly.pdbx_strand_id
1 'polypeptide(L)'
;MEKSRIKLTLKEVLKLLLLGLCVYAAMDCSHTSAVLGAASAFTAGKFIYFTFISLYLTIISTVLGYIVKTKAGKKLEAVYKDMLAVAFSLEGIVTVLFWSLYVTDRKLLLGKSVMNDSDSLFIEMSSHLFPIVLLLISQAEVRLRKERRCIYFIFGSGILYLLEITYFHKKDNKWPYPIFKDPQGSAFNYGPLKRILFIAASCLIGVAFYRSLISINDTIHQGYEESESNQI
;
A
#
# COMPACT_ATOMS: atom_id res chain seq x y z
N MET A 1 6.52 -26.18 24.80
CA MET A 1 5.59 -25.03 25.04
C MET A 1 6.29 -23.67 24.98
N GLU A 2 7.43 -23.48 25.65
CA GLU A 2 8.13 -22.18 25.72
C GLU A 2 8.53 -21.59 24.36
N LYS A 3 9.16 -22.39 23.49
CA LYS A 3 9.57 -21.95 22.13
C LYS A 3 8.40 -21.40 21.29
N SER A 4 7.18 -21.93 21.45
CA SER A 4 6.00 -21.47 20.72
C SER A 4 5.52 -20.10 21.19
N ARG A 5 5.57 -19.84 22.51
CA ARG A 5 5.20 -18.53 23.09
C ARG A 5 6.16 -17.45 22.64
N ILE A 6 7.48 -17.73 22.66
CA ILE A 6 8.51 -16.78 22.21
C ILE A 6 8.28 -16.37 20.74
N LYS A 7 8.01 -17.32 19.85
CA LYS A 7 7.72 -17.03 18.43
C LYS A 7 6.49 -16.14 18.26
N LEU A 8 5.42 -16.40 18.99
CA LEU A 8 4.20 -15.60 18.94
C LEU A 8 4.44 -14.17 19.43
N THR A 9 5.14 -14.02 20.56
CA THR A 9 5.49 -12.71 21.11
C THR A 9 6.37 -11.92 20.15
N LEU A 10 7.40 -12.55 19.57
CA LEU A 10 8.29 -11.90 18.60
C LEU A 10 7.53 -11.42 17.36
N LYS A 11 6.60 -12.23 16.85
CA LYS A 11 5.73 -11.86 15.72
C LYS A 11 4.90 -10.60 16.04
N GLU A 12 4.28 -10.54 17.21
CA GLU A 12 3.47 -9.38 17.59
C GLU A 12 4.32 -8.13 17.83
N VAL A 13 5.49 -8.27 18.46
CA VAL A 13 6.45 -7.15 18.62
C VAL A 13 6.88 -6.61 17.26
N LEU A 14 7.20 -7.49 16.30
CA LEU A 14 7.56 -7.10 14.95
C LEU A 14 6.41 -6.37 14.24
N LYS A 15 5.17 -6.84 14.36
CA LYS A 15 4.00 -6.15 13.78
C LYS A 15 3.79 -4.76 14.38
N LEU A 16 3.90 -4.62 15.70
CA LEU A 16 3.75 -3.33 16.36
C LEU A 16 4.87 -2.36 15.96
N LEU A 17 6.11 -2.84 15.82
CA LEU A 17 7.22 -2.05 15.32
C LEU A 17 6.95 -1.58 13.89
N LEU A 18 6.59 -2.48 12.97
CA LEU A 18 6.29 -2.12 11.58
C LEU A 18 5.08 -1.17 11.48
N LEU A 19 4.04 -1.36 12.30
CA LEU A 19 2.91 -0.45 12.39
C LEU A 19 3.36 0.93 12.87
N GLY A 20 4.22 1.00 13.88
CA GLY A 20 4.82 2.25 14.35
C GLY A 20 5.58 2.98 13.26
N LEU A 21 6.34 2.24 12.42
CA LEU A 21 7.03 2.81 11.26
C LEU A 21 6.06 3.33 10.19
N CYS A 22 4.96 2.60 9.93
CA CYS A 22 3.93 3.05 8.99
C CYS A 22 3.24 4.33 9.50
N VAL A 23 2.93 4.41 10.80
CA VAL A 23 2.35 5.60 11.43
C VAL A 23 3.34 6.75 11.38
N TYR A 24 4.61 6.52 11.72
CA TYR A 24 5.66 7.53 11.66
C TYR A 24 5.81 8.09 10.25
N ALA A 25 5.87 7.22 9.23
CA ALA A 25 5.93 7.62 7.81
C ALA A 25 4.66 8.32 7.31
N ALA A 26 3.52 8.19 7.98
CA ALA A 26 2.30 8.91 7.63
C ALA A 26 2.26 10.33 8.26
N MET A 27 3.13 10.63 9.23
CA MET A 27 3.17 11.92 9.93
C MET A 27 4.04 12.94 9.20
N ASP A 28 3.64 14.21 9.22
CA ASP A 28 4.38 15.26 8.51
C ASP A 28 5.80 15.46 9.08
N CYS A 29 6.02 15.15 10.36
CA CYS A 29 7.32 15.30 11.01
C CYS A 29 8.40 14.33 10.50
N SER A 30 8.05 13.30 9.74
CA SER A 30 9.02 12.35 9.18
C SER A 30 9.59 12.77 7.83
N HIS A 31 8.97 13.76 7.18
CA HIS A 31 9.31 14.19 5.83
C HIS A 31 10.12 15.49 5.82
N THR A 32 10.96 15.66 4.80
CA THR A 32 11.66 16.93 4.60
C THR A 32 10.70 18.08 4.27
N SER A 33 11.11 19.31 4.56
CA SER A 33 10.34 20.51 4.21
C SER A 33 10.11 20.63 2.70
N ALA A 34 11.00 20.09 1.87
CA ALA A 34 10.85 20.05 0.42
C ALA A 34 9.69 19.13 -0.01
N VAL A 35 9.58 17.94 0.60
CA VAL A 35 8.48 16.99 0.33
C VAL A 35 7.15 17.58 0.83
N LEU A 36 7.13 18.15 2.03
CA LEU A 36 5.93 18.81 2.57
C LEU A 36 5.53 20.04 1.75
N GLY A 37 6.50 20.83 1.29
CA GLY A 37 6.29 21.97 0.39
C GLY A 37 5.70 21.53 -0.95
N ALA A 38 6.16 20.41 -1.50
CA ALA A 38 5.60 19.85 -2.73
C ALA A 38 4.16 19.34 -2.54
N ALA A 39 3.88 18.68 -1.42
CA ALA A 39 2.55 18.17 -1.10
C ALA A 39 1.54 19.31 -0.82
N SER A 40 1.94 20.32 -0.03
CA SER A 40 1.12 21.50 0.27
C SER A 40 0.87 22.40 -0.93
N ALA A 41 1.63 22.24 -2.02
CA ALA A 41 1.38 22.95 -3.28
C ALA A 41 0.12 22.47 -4.03
N PHE A 42 -0.50 21.37 -3.59
CA PHE A 42 -1.78 20.87 -4.07
C PHE A 42 -2.90 21.17 -3.08
N THR A 43 -4.11 21.43 -3.59
CA THR A 43 -5.26 21.68 -2.71
C THR A 43 -5.63 20.43 -1.88
N ALA A 44 -5.38 19.23 -2.38
CA ALA A 44 -5.60 17.97 -1.63
C ALA A 44 -4.50 17.68 -0.58
N GLY A 45 -3.44 18.49 -0.54
CA GLY A 45 -2.26 18.20 0.27
C GLY A 45 -1.64 16.84 -0.09
N LYS A 46 -1.17 16.11 0.93
CA LYS A 46 -0.55 14.79 0.76
C LYS A 46 -1.50 13.68 0.30
N PHE A 47 -2.81 13.85 0.47
CA PHE A 47 -3.80 12.83 0.07
C PHE A 47 -3.93 12.68 -1.44
N ILE A 48 -3.35 13.60 -2.23
CA ILE A 48 -3.27 13.43 -3.69
C ILE A 48 -2.37 12.26 -4.10
N TYR A 49 -1.45 11.81 -3.23
CA TYR A 49 -0.52 10.73 -3.53
C TYR A 49 -1.08 9.39 -3.07
N PHE A 50 -1.06 8.42 -3.98
CA PHE A 50 -1.60 7.08 -3.73
C PHE A 50 -0.92 6.36 -2.56
N THR A 51 0.38 6.62 -2.33
CA THR A 51 1.15 6.10 -1.20
C THR A 51 0.51 6.44 0.15
N PHE A 52 0.06 7.68 0.37
CA PHE A 52 -0.57 8.02 1.65
C PHE A 52 -1.93 7.33 1.81
N ILE A 53 -2.71 7.24 0.73
CA ILE A 53 -4.01 6.55 0.75
C ILE A 53 -3.81 5.06 1.12
N SER A 54 -2.87 4.37 0.49
CA SER A 54 -2.58 2.96 0.80
C SER A 54 -2.06 2.81 2.23
N LEU A 55 -1.15 3.69 2.66
CA LEU A 55 -0.54 3.64 3.99
C LEU A 55 -1.59 3.80 5.10
N TYR A 56 -2.51 4.75 4.96
CA TYR A 56 -3.63 4.89 5.90
C TYR A 56 -4.53 3.65 5.89
N LEU A 57 -4.82 3.07 4.73
CA LEU A 57 -5.60 1.83 4.65
C LEU A 57 -4.88 0.66 5.35
N THR A 58 -3.55 0.58 5.23
CA THR A 58 -2.71 -0.39 5.94
C THR A 58 -2.77 -0.23 7.45
N ILE A 59 -2.68 1.01 7.94
CA ILE A 59 -2.80 1.34 9.37
C ILE A 59 -4.19 0.93 9.89
N ILE A 60 -5.27 1.37 9.21
CA ILE A 60 -6.65 1.05 9.58
C ILE A 60 -6.86 -0.47 9.55
N SER A 61 -6.34 -1.17 8.54
CA SER A 61 -6.47 -2.63 8.40
C SER A 61 -5.80 -3.37 9.55
N THR A 62 -4.61 -2.94 9.93
CA THR A 62 -3.87 -3.53 11.05
C THR A 62 -4.58 -3.29 12.39
N VAL A 63 -5.05 -2.06 12.63
CA VAL A 63 -5.84 -1.72 13.83
C VAL A 63 -7.12 -2.54 13.88
N LEU A 64 -7.84 -2.69 12.76
CA LEU A 64 -9.04 -3.52 12.68
C LEU A 64 -8.73 -4.99 13.00
N GLY A 65 -7.58 -5.50 12.56
CA GLY A 65 -7.09 -6.83 12.93
C GLY A 65 -6.95 -7.03 14.44
N TYR A 66 -6.47 -6.03 15.17
CA TYR A 66 -6.43 -6.06 16.63
C TYR A 66 -7.83 -5.99 17.26
N ILE A 67 -8.73 -5.17 16.71
CA ILE A 67 -10.12 -5.06 17.18
C ILE A 67 -10.86 -6.40 17.04
N VAL A 68 -10.69 -7.11 15.91
CA VAL A 68 -11.35 -8.39 15.63
C VAL A 68 -10.95 -9.51 16.61
N LYS A 69 -9.76 -9.42 17.22
CA LYS A 69 -9.34 -10.35 18.29
C LYS A 69 -10.18 -10.21 19.58
N THR A 70 -10.87 -9.09 19.76
CA THR A 70 -11.78 -8.88 20.89
C THR A 70 -13.15 -9.55 20.65
N LYS A 71 -13.88 -9.89 21.72
CA LYS A 71 -15.23 -10.48 21.61
C LYS A 71 -16.20 -9.58 20.83
N ALA A 72 -16.12 -8.27 21.01
CA ALA A 72 -16.97 -7.30 20.33
C ALA A 72 -16.63 -7.16 18.84
N GLY A 73 -15.35 -7.27 18.48
CA GLY A 73 -14.87 -7.09 17.12
C GLY A 73 -15.11 -8.28 16.18
N LYS A 74 -15.49 -9.46 16.67
CA LYS A 74 -15.72 -10.65 15.81
C LYS A 74 -16.70 -10.41 14.67
N LYS A 75 -17.69 -9.52 14.87
CA LYS A 75 -18.65 -9.13 13.81
C LYS A 75 -17.98 -8.43 12.62
N LEU A 76 -16.80 -7.85 12.81
CA LEU A 76 -16.01 -7.15 11.80
C LEU A 76 -14.99 -8.05 11.09
N GLU A 77 -14.93 -9.35 11.41
CA GLU A 77 -13.92 -10.26 10.85
C GLU A 77 -13.98 -10.33 9.32
N ALA A 78 -15.18 -10.36 8.73
CA ALA A 78 -15.34 -10.37 7.29
C ALA A 78 -14.79 -9.09 6.64
N VAL A 79 -15.11 -7.93 7.24
CA VAL A 79 -14.61 -6.62 6.78
C VAL A 79 -13.10 -6.55 6.90
N TYR A 80 -12.54 -7.03 8.01
CA TYR A 80 -11.08 -7.10 8.20
C TYR A 80 -10.40 -7.94 7.12
N LYS A 81 -10.92 -9.13 6.81
CA LYS A 81 -10.34 -10.01 5.78
C LYS A 81 -10.33 -9.34 4.41
N ASP A 82 -11.42 -8.67 4.03
CA ASP A 82 -11.48 -7.91 2.79
C ASP A 82 -10.50 -6.74 2.80
N MET A 83 -10.48 -5.96 3.88
CA MET A 83 -9.65 -4.76 3.99
C MET A 83 -8.16 -5.11 4.03
N LEU A 84 -7.78 -6.21 4.66
CA LEU A 84 -6.43 -6.78 4.62
C LEU A 84 -6.03 -7.17 3.19
N ALA A 85 -6.89 -7.90 2.48
CA ALA A 85 -6.60 -8.32 1.11
C ALA A 85 -6.50 -7.13 0.15
N VAL A 86 -7.39 -6.14 0.29
CA VAL A 86 -7.37 -4.90 -0.50
C VAL A 86 -6.12 -4.08 -0.15
N ALA A 87 -5.86 -3.79 1.12
CA ALA A 87 -4.69 -3.02 1.54
C ALA A 87 -3.40 -3.64 1.01
N PHE A 88 -3.24 -4.96 1.12
CA PHE A 88 -2.06 -5.67 0.61
C PHE A 88 -1.89 -5.49 -0.89
N SER A 89 -3.00 -5.51 -1.63
CA SER A 89 -3.00 -5.33 -3.08
C SER A 89 -2.62 -3.91 -3.46
N LEU A 90 -3.12 -2.89 -2.76
CA LEU A 90 -2.79 -1.49 -3.03
C LEU A 90 -1.33 -1.19 -2.64
N GLU A 91 -0.85 -1.72 -1.52
CA GLU A 91 0.56 -1.64 -1.15
C GLU A 91 1.45 -2.32 -2.19
N GLY A 92 1.05 -3.46 -2.74
CA GLY A 92 1.77 -4.10 -3.85
C GLY A 92 1.92 -3.20 -5.08
N ILE A 93 0.89 -2.43 -5.42
CA ILE A 93 0.95 -1.42 -6.48
C ILE A 93 1.98 -0.35 -6.12
N VAL A 94 1.87 0.24 -4.92
CA VAL A 94 2.74 1.31 -4.44
C VAL A 94 4.19 0.86 -4.39
N THR A 95 4.49 -0.29 -3.78
CA THR A 95 5.82 -0.88 -3.69
C THR A 95 6.42 -1.07 -5.08
N VAL A 96 5.71 -1.73 -6.01
CA VAL A 96 6.27 -2.02 -7.34
C VAL A 96 6.50 -0.73 -8.13
N LEU A 97 5.51 0.16 -8.19
CA LEU A 97 5.64 1.39 -8.96
C LEU A 97 6.73 2.29 -8.38
N PHE A 98 6.76 2.48 -7.05
CA PHE A 98 7.76 3.30 -6.39
C PHE A 98 9.17 2.76 -6.65
N TRP A 99 9.45 1.50 -6.31
CA TRP A 99 10.82 0.98 -6.44
C TRP A 99 11.27 0.85 -7.89
N SER A 100 10.35 0.52 -8.82
CA SER A 100 10.67 0.51 -10.25
C SER A 100 11.10 1.91 -10.70
N LEU A 101 10.30 2.94 -10.41
CA LEU A 101 10.63 4.31 -10.81
C LEU A 101 11.85 4.86 -10.05
N TYR A 102 12.00 4.53 -8.77
CA TYR A 102 13.11 4.97 -7.93
C TYR A 102 14.46 4.45 -8.43
N VAL A 103 14.49 3.21 -8.95
CA VAL A 103 15.69 2.59 -9.52
C VAL A 103 15.93 3.03 -10.96
N THR A 104 14.90 3.21 -11.77
CA THR A 104 15.07 3.58 -13.19
C THR A 104 15.32 5.08 -13.40
N ASP A 105 14.47 5.93 -12.82
CA ASP A 105 14.60 7.40 -12.89
C ASP A 105 13.76 8.07 -11.80
N ARG A 106 14.43 8.49 -10.72
CA ARG A 106 13.80 9.19 -9.58
C ARG A 106 13.07 10.47 -9.98
N LYS A 107 13.41 11.09 -11.13
CA LYS A 107 12.75 12.30 -11.63
C LYS A 107 11.29 12.06 -12.03
N LEU A 108 10.91 10.81 -12.24
CA LEU A 108 9.53 10.43 -12.55
C LEU A 108 8.63 10.44 -11.32
N LEU A 109 9.22 10.28 -10.12
CA LEU A 109 8.55 10.35 -8.82
C LEU A 109 8.54 11.77 -8.27
N LEU A 110 9.72 12.41 -8.24
CA LEU A 110 9.94 13.69 -7.59
C LEU A 110 10.36 14.76 -8.61
N GLY A 111 9.84 15.98 -8.45
CA GLY A 111 10.30 17.12 -9.23
C GLY A 111 11.79 17.42 -8.97
N LYS A 112 12.47 18.04 -9.95
CA LYS A 112 13.91 18.36 -9.85
C LYS A 112 14.30 19.11 -8.57
N SER A 113 13.42 19.97 -8.07
CA SER A 113 13.65 20.75 -6.84
C SER A 113 13.62 19.91 -5.56
N VAL A 114 13.01 18.72 -5.56
CA VAL A 114 12.84 17.87 -4.37
C VAL A 114 13.90 16.76 -4.32
N MET A 115 14.59 16.46 -5.42
CA MET A 115 15.57 15.36 -5.47
C MET A 115 16.77 15.56 -4.56
N ASN A 116 17.23 16.80 -4.35
CA ASN A 116 18.42 17.07 -3.54
C ASN A 116 18.10 16.98 -2.03
N ASP A 117 16.83 17.18 -1.67
CA ASP A 117 16.32 17.16 -0.30
C ASP A 117 15.28 16.04 -0.13
N SER A 118 15.50 14.91 -0.81
CA SER A 118 14.60 13.75 -0.73
C SER A 118 14.65 13.13 0.66
N ASP A 119 13.58 12.42 1.03
CA ASP A 119 13.55 11.70 2.29
C ASP A 119 14.67 10.65 2.38
N SER A 120 15.07 10.32 3.61
CA SER A 120 16.05 9.26 3.82
C SER A 120 15.51 7.91 3.36
N LEU A 121 16.39 7.00 2.94
CA LEU A 121 16.01 5.65 2.50
C LEU A 121 15.13 4.91 3.53
N PHE A 122 15.34 5.18 4.82
CA PHE A 122 14.56 4.61 5.90
C PHE A 122 13.08 5.03 5.85
N ILE A 123 12.80 6.30 5.57
CA ILE A 123 11.43 6.82 5.41
C ILE A 123 10.81 6.25 4.14
N GLU A 124 11.59 6.14 3.07
CA GLU A 124 11.13 5.54 1.82
C GLU A 124 10.75 4.06 2.00
N MET A 125 11.56 3.28 2.74
CA MET A 125 11.22 1.90 3.11
C MET A 125 9.97 1.84 4.01
N SER A 126 9.84 2.77 4.95
CA SER A 126 8.70 2.84 5.87
C SER A 126 7.39 3.19 5.15
N SER A 127 7.48 3.94 4.05
CA SER A 127 6.32 4.34 3.24
C SER A 127 5.97 3.34 2.13
N HIS A 128 6.96 2.60 1.60
CA HIS A 128 6.79 1.82 0.36
C HIS A 128 7.12 0.33 0.47
N LEU A 129 7.72 -0.17 1.56
CA LEU A 129 8.09 -1.58 1.72
C LEU A 129 7.58 -2.21 3.02
N PHE A 130 7.76 -1.54 4.15
CA PHE A 130 7.30 -2.06 5.44
C PHE A 130 5.78 -2.25 5.54
N PRO A 131 4.93 -1.44 4.88
CA PRO A 131 3.48 -1.67 4.86
C PRO A 131 3.11 -3.05 4.28
N ILE A 132 3.68 -3.44 3.14
CA ILE A 132 3.40 -4.75 2.53
C ILE A 132 3.92 -5.91 3.38
N VAL A 133 5.08 -5.74 4.04
CA VAL A 133 5.63 -6.75 4.97
C VAL A 133 4.72 -6.92 6.19
N LEU A 134 4.22 -5.82 6.77
CA LEU A 134 3.29 -5.84 7.90
C LEU A 134 2.02 -6.62 7.54
N LEU A 135 1.44 -6.37 6.38
CA LEU A 135 0.23 -7.05 5.91
C LEU A 135 0.49 -8.54 5.59
N LEU A 136 1.67 -8.88 5.06
CA LEU A 136 2.10 -10.27 4.83
C LEU A 136 2.24 -11.08 6.13
N ILE A 137 2.67 -10.44 7.22
CA ILE A 137 2.73 -11.08 8.54
C ILE A 137 1.32 -11.21 9.13
N SER A 138 0.48 -10.19 8.93
CA SER A 138 -0.87 -10.12 9.50
C SER A 138 -1.82 -11.16 8.89
N GLN A 139 -1.73 -11.40 7.57
CA GLN A 139 -2.58 -12.40 6.89
C GLN A 139 -2.39 -13.83 7.42
N ALA A 140 -1.22 -14.17 7.96
CA ALA A 140 -0.96 -15.50 8.50
C ALA A 140 -1.84 -15.82 9.74
N GLU A 141 -2.54 -14.84 10.32
CA GLU A 141 -3.41 -15.02 11.49
C GLU A 141 -4.87 -15.30 11.12
N VAL A 142 -5.23 -15.17 9.85
CA VAL A 142 -6.61 -15.33 9.38
C VAL A 142 -6.67 -16.13 8.10
N ARG A 143 -7.67 -17.01 7.99
CA ARG A 143 -7.96 -17.68 6.73
C ARG A 143 -8.72 -16.72 5.81
N LEU A 144 -8.04 -16.29 4.74
CA LEU A 144 -8.62 -15.45 3.71
C LEU A 144 -9.49 -16.30 2.78
N ARG A 145 -10.37 -15.62 2.05
CA ARG A 145 -11.21 -16.24 1.03
C ARG A 145 -11.06 -15.49 -0.27
N LYS A 146 -11.15 -16.23 -1.37
CA LYS A 146 -11.15 -15.65 -2.71
C LYS A 146 -12.50 -14.98 -2.97
N GLU A 147 -12.52 -13.67 -2.93
CA GLU A 147 -13.71 -12.84 -3.07
C GLU A 147 -13.55 -11.90 -4.28
N ARG A 148 -14.49 -11.98 -5.23
CA ARG A 148 -14.46 -11.14 -6.44
C ARG A 148 -14.57 -9.64 -6.13
N ARG A 149 -15.23 -9.30 -5.01
CA ARG A 149 -15.37 -7.91 -4.54
C ARG A 149 -14.03 -7.22 -4.30
N CYS A 150 -13.00 -7.94 -3.88
CA CYS A 150 -11.67 -7.36 -3.70
C CYS A 150 -11.07 -6.90 -5.05
N ILE A 151 -11.27 -7.68 -6.12
CA ILE A 151 -10.85 -7.30 -7.48
C ILE A 151 -11.63 -6.05 -7.94
N TYR A 152 -12.95 -6.02 -7.73
CA TYR A 152 -13.76 -4.85 -8.06
C TYR A 152 -13.33 -3.62 -7.28
N PHE A 153 -12.94 -3.78 -6.01
CA PHE A 153 -12.42 -2.68 -5.20
C PHE A 153 -11.08 -2.16 -5.73
N ILE A 154 -10.15 -3.05 -6.14
CA ILE A 154 -8.87 -2.64 -6.76
C ILE A 154 -9.11 -1.78 -8.01
N PHE A 155 -9.95 -2.24 -8.94
CA PHE A 155 -10.27 -1.44 -10.13
C PHE A 155 -11.07 -0.18 -9.79
N GLY A 156 -12.01 -0.26 -8.85
CA GLY A 156 -12.80 0.88 -8.37
C GLY A 156 -11.92 1.98 -7.77
N SER A 157 -10.97 1.61 -6.90
CA SER A 157 -9.98 2.54 -6.35
C SER A 157 -9.08 3.15 -7.43
N GLY A 158 -8.66 2.37 -8.44
CA GLY A 158 -7.91 2.91 -9.58
C GLY A 158 -8.69 3.96 -10.38
N ILE A 159 -9.98 3.69 -10.66
CA ILE A 159 -10.86 4.65 -11.35
C ILE A 159 -11.05 5.91 -10.49
N LEU A 160 -11.37 5.76 -9.20
CA LEU A 160 -11.54 6.89 -8.29
C LEU A 160 -10.26 7.73 -8.21
N TYR A 161 -9.10 7.09 -8.13
CA TYR A 161 -7.82 7.77 -8.09
C TYR A 161 -7.54 8.53 -9.40
N LEU A 162 -7.85 7.94 -10.56
CA LEU A 162 -7.73 8.64 -11.85
C LEU A 162 -8.63 9.89 -11.91
N LEU A 163 -9.85 9.79 -11.41
CA LEU A 163 -10.77 10.94 -11.32
C LEU A 163 -10.23 12.02 -10.40
N GLU A 164 -9.71 11.63 -9.23
CA GLU A 164 -9.11 12.51 -8.24
C GLU A 164 -7.93 13.30 -8.82
N ILE A 165 -6.92 12.62 -9.37
CA ILE A 165 -5.74 13.30 -9.92
C ILE A 165 -6.09 14.18 -11.13
N THR A 166 -7.13 13.81 -11.90
CA THR A 166 -7.61 14.62 -13.02
C THR A 166 -8.35 15.87 -12.53
N TYR A 167 -9.16 15.74 -11.48
CA TYR A 167 -9.84 16.86 -10.85
C TYR A 167 -8.84 17.87 -10.27
N PHE A 168 -7.86 17.40 -9.48
CA PHE A 168 -6.84 18.29 -8.92
C PHE A 168 -5.90 18.86 -9.99
N HIS A 169 -5.63 18.13 -11.07
CA HIS A 169 -4.91 18.71 -12.21
C HIS A 169 -5.66 19.90 -12.82
N LYS A 170 -6.98 19.80 -13.02
CA LYS A 170 -7.79 20.92 -13.53
C LYS A 170 -7.79 22.12 -12.58
N LYS A 171 -7.74 21.87 -11.27
CA LYS A 171 -7.77 22.91 -10.24
C LYS A 171 -6.42 23.61 -10.04
N ASP A 172 -5.36 22.82 -9.90
CA ASP A 172 -4.04 23.32 -9.50
C ASP A 172 -3.09 23.51 -10.70
N ASN A 173 -3.53 23.13 -11.92
CA ASN A 173 -2.75 23.10 -13.16
C ASN A 173 -1.41 22.34 -13.04
N LYS A 174 -1.39 21.33 -12.16
CA LYS A 174 -0.21 20.51 -11.85
C LYS A 174 -0.62 19.05 -11.75
N TRP A 175 0.25 18.16 -12.21
CA TRP A 175 0.09 16.72 -11.98
C TRP A 175 0.80 16.32 -10.69
N PRO A 176 0.20 15.45 -9.85
CA PRO A 176 0.83 14.97 -8.62
C PRO A 176 2.15 14.26 -8.90
N TYR A 177 2.20 13.49 -9.99
CA TYR A 177 3.42 12.81 -10.43
C TYR A 177 3.93 13.39 -11.75
N PRO A 178 5.25 13.65 -11.86
CA PRO A 178 5.89 14.04 -13.12
C PRO A 178 5.60 13.08 -14.28
N ILE A 179 5.45 11.77 -14.02
CA ILE A 179 5.13 10.77 -15.06
C ILE A 179 3.82 11.05 -15.81
N PHE A 180 2.89 11.82 -15.24
CA PHE A 180 1.64 12.19 -15.89
C PHE A 180 1.69 13.51 -16.66
N LYS A 181 2.77 14.29 -16.49
CA LYS A 181 2.97 15.52 -17.25
C LYS A 181 3.19 15.14 -18.70
N ASP A 182 2.55 15.88 -19.60
CA ASP A 182 2.82 15.82 -21.03
C ASP A 182 3.96 16.79 -21.31
N PRO A 183 5.20 16.33 -21.53
CA PRO A 183 6.29 17.27 -21.65
C PRO A 183 6.40 17.66 -23.11
N GLN A 184 6.44 18.95 -23.40
CA GLN A 184 6.86 19.51 -24.71
C GLN A 184 8.32 19.14 -25.08
N GLY A 185 8.84 17.97 -24.67
CA GLY A 185 10.21 17.53 -24.88
C GLY A 185 10.62 16.22 -24.20
N SER A 186 9.71 15.39 -23.69
CA SER A 186 10.05 14.02 -23.28
C SER A 186 9.49 13.03 -24.30
N ALA A 187 10.19 11.92 -24.54
CA ALA A 187 9.82 10.91 -25.53
C ALA A 187 8.42 10.28 -25.34
N PHE A 188 7.74 10.54 -24.21
CA PHE A 188 6.41 10.02 -23.92
C PHE A 188 5.39 11.16 -23.74
N ASN A 189 4.70 11.53 -24.81
CA ASN A 189 3.50 12.37 -24.71
C ASN A 189 2.40 11.59 -23.96
N TYR A 190 2.09 11.96 -22.72
CA TYR A 190 1.09 11.28 -21.88
C TYR A 190 -0.31 11.87 -22.11
N GLY A 191 -0.88 11.55 -23.26
CA GLY A 191 -2.30 11.79 -23.52
C GLY A 191 -3.22 11.03 -22.54
N PRO A 192 -4.52 11.39 -22.45
CA PRO A 192 -5.48 10.78 -21.53
C PRO A 192 -5.50 9.24 -21.59
N LEU A 193 -5.35 8.68 -22.79
CA LEU A 193 -5.30 7.23 -23.01
C LEU A 193 -4.12 6.57 -22.27
N LYS A 194 -2.92 7.16 -22.29
CA LYS A 194 -1.76 6.57 -21.60
C LYS A 194 -1.93 6.61 -20.08
N ARG A 195 -2.60 7.63 -19.54
CA ARG A 195 -2.93 7.69 -18.10
C ARG A 195 -3.93 6.60 -17.71
N ILE A 196 -4.96 6.38 -18.53
CA ILE A 196 -5.92 5.27 -18.36
C ILE A 196 -5.19 3.93 -18.41
N LEU A 197 -4.32 3.72 -19.41
CA LEU A 197 -3.54 2.49 -19.55
C LEU A 197 -2.59 2.28 -18.37
N PHE A 198 -1.94 3.35 -17.89
CA PHE A 198 -1.07 3.29 -16.70
C PHE A 198 -1.85 2.83 -15.47
N ILE A 199 -2.99 3.46 -15.17
CA ILE A 199 -3.85 3.08 -14.04
C ILE A 199 -4.40 1.67 -14.20
N ALA A 200 -4.80 1.27 -15.41
CA ALA A 200 -5.25 -0.09 -15.69
C ALA A 200 -4.14 -1.12 -15.44
N ALA A 201 -2.91 -0.85 -15.89
CA ALA A 201 -1.74 -1.68 -15.63
C ALA A 201 -1.43 -1.76 -14.12
N SER A 202 -1.52 -0.65 -13.39
CA SER A 202 -1.39 -0.63 -11.93
C SER A 202 -2.45 -1.52 -11.26
N CYS A 203 -3.71 -1.46 -11.71
CA CYS A 203 -4.76 -2.33 -11.18
C CYS A 203 -4.47 -3.82 -11.43
N LEU A 204 -3.90 -4.17 -12.60
CA LEU A 204 -3.47 -5.54 -12.89
C LEU A 204 -2.35 -6.01 -11.95
N ILE A 205 -1.41 -5.13 -11.62
CA ILE A 205 -0.41 -5.39 -10.57
C ILE A 205 -1.10 -5.69 -9.24
N GLY A 206 -2.05 -4.85 -8.83
CA GLY A 206 -2.83 -5.08 -7.61
C GLY A 206 -3.56 -6.44 -7.60
N VAL A 207 -4.18 -6.83 -8.71
CA VAL A 207 -4.82 -8.14 -8.85
C VAL A 207 -3.81 -9.29 -8.78
N ALA A 208 -2.60 -9.12 -9.32
CA ALA A 208 -1.54 -10.10 -9.17
C ALA A 208 -1.14 -10.27 -7.70
N PHE A 209 -0.91 -9.17 -6.96
CA PHE A 209 -0.65 -9.22 -5.52
C PHE A 209 -1.79 -9.85 -4.73
N TYR A 210 -3.04 -9.51 -5.05
CA TYR A 210 -4.21 -10.15 -4.45
C TYR A 210 -4.18 -11.68 -4.61
N ARG A 211 -3.94 -12.17 -5.84
CA ARG A 211 -3.88 -13.61 -6.11
C ARG A 211 -2.71 -14.28 -5.39
N SER A 212 -1.54 -13.63 -5.38
CA SER A 212 -0.36 -14.11 -4.65
C SER A 212 -0.64 -14.21 -3.14
N LEU A 213 -1.31 -13.21 -2.57
CA LEU A 213 -1.69 -13.22 -1.15
C LEU A 213 -2.58 -14.42 -0.82
N ILE A 214 -3.63 -14.66 -1.61
CA ILE A 214 -4.53 -15.80 -1.42
C ILE A 214 -3.75 -17.12 -1.52
N SER A 215 -2.89 -17.25 -2.52
CA SER A 215 -2.05 -18.45 -2.69
C SER A 215 -1.13 -18.69 -1.49
N ILE A 216 -0.46 -17.66 -0.98
CA ILE A 216 0.41 -17.76 0.20
C ILE A 216 -0.41 -18.12 1.44
N ASN A 217 -1.58 -17.52 1.62
CA ASN A 217 -2.49 -17.80 2.74
C ASN A 217 -2.94 -19.26 2.73
N ASP A 218 -3.37 -19.77 1.58
CA ASP A 218 -3.81 -21.16 1.40
C ASP A 218 -2.68 -22.14 1.75
N THR A 219 -1.45 -21.91 1.27
CA THR A 219 -0.28 -22.74 1.59
C THR A 219 0.04 -22.75 3.09
N ILE A 220 -0.03 -21.59 3.76
CA ILE A 220 0.23 -21.50 5.21
C ILE A 220 -0.80 -22.30 6.01
N HIS A 221 -2.09 -22.18 5.66
CA HIS A 221 -3.17 -22.85 6.40
C HIS A 221 -3.29 -24.34 6.10
N GLN A 222 -2.97 -24.80 4.89
CA GLN A 222 -2.87 -26.24 4.60
C GLN A 222 -1.80 -26.93 5.46
N GLY A 223 -0.62 -26.30 5.62
CA GLY A 223 0.44 -26.85 6.46
C GLY A 223 0.07 -26.98 7.95
N TYR A 224 -0.85 -26.12 8.44
CA TYR A 224 -1.37 -26.26 9.81
C TYR A 224 -2.30 -27.47 9.93
N GLU A 225 -3.23 -27.66 8.99
CA GLU A 225 -4.18 -28.78 9.00
C GLU A 225 -3.46 -30.14 8.96
N GLU A 226 -2.43 -30.29 8.12
CA GLU A 226 -1.62 -31.53 8.04
C GLU A 226 -0.82 -31.80 9.33
N SER A 227 -0.34 -30.75 10.00
CA SER A 227 0.42 -30.88 11.24
C SER A 227 -0.44 -31.33 12.42
N GLU A 228 -1.73 -30.95 12.43
CA GLU A 228 -2.71 -31.37 13.44
C GLU A 228 -3.15 -32.81 13.20
N SER A 229 -3.34 -33.23 11.94
CA SER A 229 -3.75 -34.61 11.62
C SER A 229 -2.67 -35.66 11.96
N ASN A 230 -1.39 -35.29 11.90
CA ASN A 230 -0.28 -36.20 12.23
C ASN A 230 -0.04 -36.38 13.75
N GLN A 231 -0.76 -35.63 14.59
CA GLN A 231 -0.65 -35.72 16.07
C GLN A 231 -1.76 -36.57 16.71
N ILE A 232 -2.73 -37.05 15.90
CA ILE A 232 -3.86 -37.89 16.33
C ILE A 232 -3.55 -39.34 15.96
#